data_AF-A0A0P0CWH1-F1
#
_entry.id   AF-A0A0P0CWH1-F1
#
_cell.length_a   1.000
_cell.length_b   1.000
_cell.length_c   1.000
_cell.angle_alpha   90.00
_cell.angle_beta   90.00
_cell.angle_gamma   90.00
#
_symmetry.space_group_name_H-M   'P 1'
#
loop_
_entity.id
_entity.type
_entity.pdbx_description
1 polymer ?
#
loop_
_entity_poly.entity_id
_entity_poly.type
_entity_poly.pdbx_seq_one_letter_code
_entity_poly.pdbx_strand_id
1 'polypeptide(L)'
;MYTDPQIFNPEDTTKRGFIFFNFNGKRYRFYTGKPIGVDCFPNSSKTHKERERLFKHLLREFTKSLVKGWSPESPVAPELKSEPIIEKPSFEEVLGKLVEHINKSSYSKTYKRDLVKISEQFLKFLGEEGKQLALADDIVTSDVERFLQQFSSSGTYYQNKRRNLTVVFSKLVKLGYCKSNPVEDTSKRKAKAVLHQAYTPEQLEVLLPYLRDNYPNLFICALLMYGTLLRPHQEIRLLKRRHFNNDFTRFLLDGNENKSGRIRSLAVPGYVRNALIYSGKDKLKPEHNIFTGADWAYNDCYFSTKWGRIRKKLIESGMLKQNQTLYSFRHSASINVFDKTQDLKLLQQLFDHSSLNTTLIYLRSIGVVQISSSSMPDLKIA
;
A
#
# COMPACT_ATOMS: atom_id res chain seq x y z
N MET A 1 -53.20 0.98 21.18
CA MET A 1 -52.36 0.92 22.40
C MET A 1 -52.35 -0.53 22.90
N TYR A 2 -51.20 -1.09 23.30
CA TYR A 2 -51.10 -2.48 23.75
C TYR A 2 -50.36 -2.61 25.08
N THR A 3 -50.62 -3.69 25.81
CA THR A 3 -49.86 -4.08 27.02
C THR A 3 -48.72 -5.04 26.64
N ASP A 4 -47.67 -5.10 27.46
CA ASP A 4 -46.57 -6.02 27.21
C ASP A 4 -47.07 -7.48 27.09
N PRO A 5 -46.60 -8.24 26.09
CA PRO A 5 -46.86 -9.66 25.97
C PRO A 5 -46.43 -10.43 27.22
N GLN A 6 -47.24 -11.40 27.63
CA GLN A 6 -46.98 -12.26 28.79
C GLN A 6 -47.19 -13.72 28.41
N ILE A 7 -46.42 -14.62 29.04
CA ILE A 7 -46.52 -16.08 28.86
C ILE A 7 -47.46 -16.65 29.91
N PHE A 8 -48.42 -17.46 29.47
CA PHE A 8 -49.12 -18.42 30.31
C PHE A 8 -48.68 -19.84 29.91
N ASN A 9 -47.95 -20.51 30.78
CA ASN A 9 -47.43 -21.86 30.54
C ASN A 9 -47.70 -22.74 31.78
N PRO A 10 -48.78 -23.56 31.79
CA PRO A 10 -49.05 -24.49 32.88
C PRO A 10 -47.94 -25.55 33.02
N GLU A 11 -47.71 -26.10 34.21
CA GLU A 11 -46.77 -27.23 34.37
C GLU A 11 -47.29 -28.51 33.68
N ASP A 12 -48.61 -28.69 33.71
CA ASP A 12 -49.31 -29.75 33.02
C ASP A 12 -49.21 -29.56 31.50
N THR A 13 -48.52 -30.50 30.84
CA THR A 13 -48.29 -30.49 29.39
C THR A 13 -49.55 -30.81 28.57
N THR A 14 -50.60 -31.37 29.19
CA THR A 14 -51.89 -31.61 28.52
C THR A 14 -52.70 -30.32 28.34
N LYS A 15 -52.46 -29.32 29.19
CA LYS A 15 -53.05 -27.99 29.08
C LYS A 15 -52.24 -27.12 28.13
N ARG A 16 -52.92 -26.42 27.23
CA ARG A 16 -52.28 -25.54 26.24
C ARG A 16 -51.79 -24.24 26.91
N GLY A 17 -50.51 -23.93 26.75
CA GLY A 17 -49.96 -22.62 27.04
C GLY A 17 -50.20 -21.62 25.90
N PHE A 18 -50.09 -20.32 26.18
CA PHE A 18 -50.24 -19.27 25.18
C PHE A 18 -49.54 -17.98 25.62
N ILE A 19 -49.29 -17.09 24.67
CA ILE A 19 -48.94 -15.69 24.92
C ILE A 19 -50.20 -14.87 24.90
N PHE A 20 -50.31 -13.88 25.79
CA PHE A 20 -51.43 -12.95 25.78
C PHE A 20 -50.98 -11.51 26.01
N PHE A 21 -51.76 -10.58 25.47
CA PHE A 21 -51.69 -9.15 25.73
C PHE A 21 -53.02 -8.50 25.36
N ASN A 22 -53.24 -7.28 25.83
CA ASN A 22 -54.37 -6.46 25.41
C ASN A 22 -53.95 -5.55 24.26
N PHE A 23 -54.78 -5.43 23.24
CA PHE A 23 -54.64 -4.47 22.14
C PHE A 23 -55.97 -3.72 22.00
N ASN A 24 -55.93 -2.38 22.06
CA ASN A 24 -57.12 -1.52 22.00
C ASN A 24 -58.24 -1.95 22.97
N GLY A 25 -57.88 -2.35 24.19
CA GLY A 25 -58.82 -2.77 25.23
C GLY A 25 -59.33 -4.22 25.12
N LYS A 26 -59.00 -4.95 24.05
CA LYS A 26 -59.38 -6.36 23.86
C LYS A 26 -58.21 -7.31 24.12
N ARG A 27 -58.45 -8.39 24.87
CA ARG A 27 -57.43 -9.41 25.18
C ARG A 27 -57.28 -10.40 24.04
N TYR A 28 -56.05 -10.58 23.58
CA TYR A 28 -55.69 -11.57 22.56
C TYR A 28 -54.86 -12.70 23.18
N ARG A 29 -55.02 -13.92 22.64
CA ARG A 29 -54.26 -15.12 23.05
C ARG A 29 -53.71 -15.83 21.83
N PHE A 30 -52.42 -16.13 21.86
CA PHE A 30 -51.68 -16.75 20.76
C PHE A 30 -50.97 -18.02 21.22
N TYR A 31 -51.28 -19.12 20.54
CA TYR A 31 -50.76 -20.45 20.89
C TYR A 31 -49.55 -20.86 20.05
N THR A 32 -49.28 -20.13 18.95
CA THR A 32 -48.23 -20.40 17.94
C THR A 32 -47.71 -19.09 17.35
N GLY A 33 -46.59 -19.16 16.61
CA GLY A 33 -46.00 -18.02 15.89
C GLY A 33 -46.60 -17.74 14.50
N LYS A 34 -47.56 -18.54 14.04
CA LYS A 34 -48.17 -18.37 12.71
C LYS A 34 -48.69 -16.95 12.42
N PRO A 35 -49.38 -16.25 13.35
CA PRO A 35 -49.90 -14.90 13.09
C PRO A 35 -48.83 -13.84 12.83
N ILE A 36 -47.58 -14.09 13.24
CA ILE A 36 -46.42 -13.21 13.03
C ILE A 36 -45.42 -13.78 12.02
N GLY A 37 -45.78 -14.84 11.28
CA GLY A 37 -44.92 -15.47 10.27
C GLY A 37 -43.73 -16.25 10.84
N VAL A 38 -43.77 -16.65 12.12
CA VAL A 38 -42.70 -17.41 12.78
C VAL A 38 -43.10 -18.87 12.93
N ASP A 39 -42.23 -19.78 12.47
CA ASP A 39 -42.43 -21.22 12.60
C ASP A 39 -42.09 -21.70 14.02
N CYS A 40 -43.04 -21.55 14.94
CA CYS A 40 -42.88 -21.91 16.35
C CYS A 40 -44.18 -22.48 16.94
N PHE A 41 -44.11 -23.71 17.45
CA PHE A 41 -45.24 -24.47 18.00
C PHE A 41 -44.97 -24.99 19.42
N PRO A 42 -44.96 -24.12 20.45
CA PRO A 42 -44.59 -24.52 21.81
C PRO A 42 -45.45 -25.68 22.37
N ASN A 43 -46.74 -25.70 22.04
CA ASN A 43 -47.68 -26.72 22.54
C ASN A 43 -47.50 -28.12 21.92
N SER A 44 -46.65 -28.28 20.91
CA SER A 44 -46.29 -29.58 20.33
C SER A 44 -45.13 -30.27 21.07
N SER A 45 -44.52 -29.59 22.04
CA SER A 45 -43.36 -30.10 22.79
C SER A 45 -43.77 -31.18 23.78
N LYS A 46 -42.93 -32.21 23.93
CA LYS A 46 -43.17 -33.32 24.86
C LYS A 46 -42.77 -33.00 26.30
N THR A 47 -41.92 -32.00 26.51
CA THR A 47 -41.40 -31.63 27.84
C THR A 47 -41.73 -30.19 28.21
N HIS A 48 -42.01 -29.94 29.49
CA HIS A 48 -42.31 -28.60 30.00
C HIS A 48 -41.13 -27.63 29.77
N LYS A 49 -39.89 -28.09 29.96
CA LYS A 49 -38.66 -27.28 29.79
C LYS A 49 -38.47 -26.81 28.34
N GLU A 50 -38.71 -27.69 27.36
CA GLU A 50 -38.64 -27.33 25.95
C GLU A 50 -39.78 -26.37 25.56
N ARG A 51 -40.99 -26.63 26.06
CA ARG A 51 -42.15 -25.77 25.89
C ARG A 51 -41.89 -24.36 26.43
N GLU A 52 -41.29 -24.24 27.60
CA GLU A 52 -40.90 -22.96 28.20
C GLU A 52 -39.86 -22.21 27.35
N ARG A 53 -38.85 -22.91 26.83
CA ARG A 53 -37.85 -22.33 25.91
C ARG A 53 -38.52 -21.75 24.66
N LEU A 54 -39.45 -22.51 24.07
CA LEU A 54 -40.18 -22.08 22.88
C LEU A 54 -41.14 -20.91 23.17
N PHE A 55 -41.82 -20.89 24.32
CA PHE A 55 -42.62 -19.73 24.71
C PHE A 55 -41.78 -18.48 24.96
N LYS A 56 -40.58 -18.60 25.55
CA LYS A 56 -39.64 -17.49 25.70
C LYS A 56 -39.17 -16.95 24.35
N HIS A 57 -38.89 -17.83 23.38
CA HIS A 57 -38.58 -17.41 22.01
C HIS A 57 -39.78 -16.70 21.36
N LEU A 58 -40.96 -17.32 21.44
CA LEU A 58 -42.18 -16.78 20.86
C LEU A 58 -42.56 -15.42 21.47
N LEU A 59 -42.35 -15.22 22.77
CA LEU A 59 -42.55 -13.94 23.45
C LEU A 59 -41.67 -12.82 22.87
N ARG A 60 -40.39 -13.12 22.63
CA ARG A 60 -39.46 -12.17 22.01
C ARG A 60 -39.90 -11.79 20.60
N GLU A 61 -40.35 -12.76 19.82
CA GLU A 61 -40.81 -12.50 18.45
C GLU A 61 -42.12 -11.69 18.41
N PHE A 62 -43.10 -11.98 19.28
CA PHE A 62 -44.30 -11.14 19.40
C PHE A 62 -43.97 -9.71 19.82
N THR A 63 -43.05 -9.55 20.78
CA THR A 63 -42.60 -8.21 21.22
C THR A 63 -41.95 -7.46 20.07
N LYS A 64 -41.04 -8.09 19.32
CA LYS A 64 -40.42 -7.50 18.12
C LYS A 64 -41.46 -7.11 17.07
N SER A 65 -42.42 -7.99 16.79
CA SER A 65 -43.45 -7.73 15.77
C SER A 65 -44.37 -6.58 16.16
N LEU A 66 -44.79 -6.49 17.43
CA LEU A 66 -45.57 -5.36 17.95
C LEU A 66 -44.79 -4.04 17.86
N VAL A 67 -43.48 -4.04 18.14
CA VAL A 67 -42.61 -2.87 17.95
C VAL A 67 -42.49 -2.49 16.47
N LYS A 68 -42.46 -3.47 15.56
CA LYS A 68 -42.46 -3.26 14.10
C LYS A 68 -43.82 -2.84 13.52
N GLY A 69 -44.84 -2.65 14.35
CA GLY A 69 -46.16 -2.17 13.93
C GLY A 69 -47.15 -3.26 13.53
N TRP A 70 -46.86 -4.54 13.79
CA TRP A 70 -47.83 -5.63 13.61
C TRP A 70 -49.00 -5.48 14.61
N SER A 71 -50.22 -5.82 14.19
CA SER A 71 -51.41 -5.79 15.06
C SER A 71 -52.30 -7.03 14.90
N PRO A 72 -53.00 -7.48 15.95
CA PRO A 72 -53.95 -8.59 15.86
C PRO A 72 -55.20 -8.32 15.01
N GLU A 73 -55.58 -7.06 14.84
CA GLU A 73 -56.81 -6.63 14.14
C GLU A 73 -56.59 -6.45 12.64
N SER A 74 -55.35 -6.20 12.23
CA SER A 74 -54.91 -6.26 10.83
C SER A 74 -53.72 -7.23 10.75
N PRO A 75 -53.97 -8.55 10.64
CA PRO A 75 -52.93 -9.57 10.47
C PRO A 75 -52.33 -9.54 9.06
N VAL A 76 -52.54 -8.45 8.30
CA VAL A 76 -51.66 -8.10 7.20
C VAL A 76 -50.30 -7.96 7.86
N ALA A 77 -49.47 -9.00 7.72
CA ALA A 77 -48.05 -8.89 7.97
C ALA A 77 -47.68 -7.54 7.35
N PRO A 78 -47.11 -6.57 8.10
CA PRO A 78 -46.53 -5.44 7.43
C PRO A 78 -45.71 -6.09 6.35
N GLU A 79 -46.02 -5.76 5.08
CA GLU A 79 -45.16 -6.17 3.99
C GLU A 79 -43.78 -5.98 4.59
N LEU A 80 -42.98 -7.04 4.57
CA LEU A 80 -41.57 -6.80 4.58
C LEU A 80 -41.44 -5.78 3.45
N LYS A 81 -41.39 -4.50 3.81
CA LYS A 81 -40.37 -3.62 3.32
C LYS A 81 -39.17 -4.50 3.55
N SER A 82 -38.89 -5.36 2.56
CA SER A 82 -37.55 -5.72 2.22
C SER A 82 -36.86 -4.40 2.46
N GLU A 83 -35.99 -4.38 3.46
CA GLU A 83 -34.91 -3.42 3.41
C GLU A 83 -34.55 -3.38 1.93
N PRO A 84 -34.66 -2.21 1.28
CA PRO A 84 -34.57 -2.13 -0.18
C PRO A 84 -33.44 -3.07 -0.53
N ILE A 85 -33.67 -4.06 -1.40
CA ILE A 85 -32.62 -5.03 -1.73
C ILE A 85 -31.49 -4.15 -2.24
N ILE A 86 -30.56 -3.83 -1.33
CA ILE A 86 -29.34 -3.14 -1.69
C ILE A 86 -28.63 -4.32 -2.29
N GLU A 87 -28.87 -4.54 -3.59
CA GLU A 87 -28.06 -5.42 -4.39
C GLU A 87 -26.64 -5.03 -4.03
N LYS A 88 -25.99 -5.91 -3.25
CA LYS A 88 -24.64 -5.63 -2.83
C LYS A 88 -23.86 -5.55 -4.14
N PRO A 89 -23.24 -4.40 -4.44
CA PRO A 89 -22.58 -4.23 -5.72
C PRO A 89 -21.56 -5.34 -5.89
N SER A 90 -21.43 -5.85 -7.12
CA SER A 90 -20.44 -6.88 -7.43
C SER A 90 -19.04 -6.36 -7.08
N PHE A 91 -18.09 -7.27 -6.88
CA PHE A 91 -16.71 -6.88 -6.62
C PHE A 91 -16.16 -5.97 -7.73
N GLU A 92 -16.56 -6.20 -8.99
CA GLU A 92 -16.20 -5.36 -10.13
C GLU A 92 -16.70 -3.91 -9.98
N GLU A 93 -17.99 -3.72 -9.67
CA GLU A 93 -18.58 -2.40 -9.48
C GLU A 93 -17.94 -1.65 -8.31
N VAL A 94 -17.72 -2.35 -7.20
CA VAL A 94 -17.07 -1.81 -6.02
C VAL A 94 -15.64 -1.38 -6.34
N LEU A 95 -14.90 -2.21 -7.09
CA LEU A 95 -13.52 -1.91 -7.43
C LEU A 95 -13.41 -0.76 -8.44
N GLY A 96 -14.36 -0.65 -9.37
CA GLY A 96 -14.49 0.51 -10.27
C GLY A 96 -14.63 1.82 -9.49
N LYS A 97 -15.58 1.87 -8.53
CA LYS A 97 -15.75 3.03 -7.62
C LYS A 97 -14.48 3.33 -6.83
N LEU A 98 -13.80 2.30 -6.34
CA LEU A 98 -12.55 2.46 -5.60
C LEU A 98 -11.42 3.02 -6.47
N VAL A 99 -11.30 2.58 -7.73
CA VAL A 99 -10.31 3.08 -8.69
C VAL A 99 -10.54 4.58 -8.98
N GLU A 100 -11.79 5.01 -9.17
CA GLU A 100 -12.11 6.43 -9.30
C GLU A 100 -11.70 7.23 -8.07
N HIS A 101 -11.98 6.72 -6.87
CA HIS A 101 -11.59 7.36 -5.63
C HIS A 101 -10.05 7.42 -5.47
N ILE A 102 -9.33 6.37 -5.86
CA ILE A 102 -7.86 6.35 -5.90
C ILE A 102 -7.35 7.43 -6.86
N ASN A 103 -7.95 7.57 -8.04
CA ASN A 103 -7.55 8.57 -9.02
C ASN A 103 -7.78 10.01 -8.53
N LYS A 104 -8.84 10.25 -7.76
CA LYS A 104 -9.15 11.56 -7.13
C LYS A 104 -8.34 11.84 -5.85
N SER A 105 -7.68 10.85 -5.26
CA SER A 105 -6.92 11.01 -4.01
C SER A 105 -5.66 11.89 -4.16
N SER A 106 -5.05 12.30 -3.04
CA SER A 106 -3.78 13.05 -3.01
C SER A 106 -2.52 12.18 -3.19
N TYR A 107 -2.68 10.89 -3.49
CA TYR A 107 -1.56 9.98 -3.66
C TYR A 107 -0.64 10.34 -4.84
N SER A 108 0.63 9.96 -4.75
CA SER A 108 1.59 10.14 -5.85
C SER A 108 1.14 9.40 -7.11
N LYS A 109 1.48 9.95 -8.29
CA LYS A 109 1.13 9.36 -9.60
C LYS A 109 1.54 7.88 -9.71
N THR A 110 2.75 7.55 -9.29
CA THR A 110 3.26 6.18 -9.29
C THR A 110 2.44 5.26 -8.39
N TYR A 111 2.10 5.72 -7.18
CA TYR A 111 1.34 4.92 -6.23
C TYR A 111 -0.11 4.69 -6.71
N LYS A 112 -0.77 5.72 -7.27
CA LYS A 112 -2.08 5.58 -7.92
C LYS A 112 -2.03 4.52 -9.02
N ARG A 113 -1.07 4.64 -9.95
CA ARG A 113 -0.87 3.68 -11.03
C ARG A 113 -0.68 2.25 -10.51
N ASP A 114 0.13 2.08 -9.47
CA ASP A 114 0.42 0.75 -8.94
C ASP A 114 -0.79 0.12 -8.22
N LEU A 115 -1.66 0.93 -7.60
CA LEU A 115 -2.93 0.50 -7.02
C LEU A 115 -3.97 0.17 -8.09
N VAL A 116 -4.14 1.04 -9.10
CA VAL A 116 -5.06 0.81 -10.23
C VAL A 116 -4.66 -0.47 -10.96
N LYS A 117 -3.37 -0.62 -11.26
CA LYS A 117 -2.86 -1.81 -11.96
C LYS A 117 -3.06 -3.10 -11.18
N ILE A 118 -2.90 -3.11 -9.85
CA ILE A 118 -3.17 -4.34 -9.08
C ILE A 118 -4.67 -4.67 -9.09
N SER A 119 -5.53 -3.65 -9.01
CA SER A 119 -6.98 -3.82 -9.09
C SER A 119 -7.41 -4.41 -10.42
N GLU A 120 -6.94 -3.88 -11.55
CA GLU A 120 -7.21 -4.39 -12.89
C GLU A 120 -6.71 -5.84 -13.06
N GLN A 121 -5.48 -6.12 -12.60
CA GLN A 121 -4.93 -7.47 -12.65
C GLN A 121 -5.73 -8.47 -11.82
N PHE A 122 -6.23 -8.03 -10.66
CA PHE A 122 -7.03 -8.88 -9.78
C PHE A 122 -8.43 -9.14 -10.35
N LEU A 123 -9.09 -8.13 -10.93
CA LEU A 123 -10.37 -8.32 -11.63
C LEU A 123 -10.24 -9.30 -12.79
N LYS A 124 -9.19 -9.14 -13.60
CA LYS A 124 -8.93 -10.06 -14.71
C LYS A 124 -8.77 -11.49 -14.19
N PHE A 125 -8.02 -11.69 -13.12
CA PHE A 125 -7.86 -13.00 -12.48
C PHE A 125 -9.20 -13.58 -11.99
N LEU A 126 -10.03 -12.77 -11.33
CA LEU A 126 -11.37 -13.23 -10.89
C LEU A 126 -12.27 -13.59 -12.07
N GLY A 127 -12.19 -12.86 -13.19
CA GLY A 127 -12.90 -13.19 -14.42
C GLY A 127 -12.47 -14.55 -14.99
N GLU A 128 -11.16 -14.82 -15.02
CA GLU A 128 -10.61 -16.11 -15.44
C GLU A 128 -11.04 -17.27 -14.53
N GLU A 129 -11.32 -16.99 -13.25
CA GLU A 129 -11.85 -17.96 -12.28
C GLU A 129 -13.38 -18.05 -12.23
N GLY A 130 -14.10 -17.32 -13.09
CA GLY A 130 -15.57 -17.28 -13.09
C GLY A 130 -16.19 -16.57 -11.87
N LYS A 131 -15.41 -15.77 -11.15
CA LYS A 131 -15.80 -15.03 -9.94
C LYS A 131 -16.03 -13.53 -10.18
N GLN A 132 -16.29 -13.13 -11.42
CA GLN A 132 -16.49 -11.71 -11.79
C GLN A 132 -17.68 -11.05 -11.07
N LEU A 133 -18.74 -11.82 -10.80
CA LEU A 133 -19.96 -11.35 -10.11
C LEU A 133 -19.93 -11.64 -8.60
N ALA A 134 -18.82 -12.15 -8.07
CA ALA A 134 -18.70 -12.43 -6.64
C ALA A 134 -18.84 -11.13 -5.83
N LEU A 135 -19.43 -11.22 -4.64
CA LEU A 135 -19.41 -10.11 -3.70
C LEU A 135 -18.01 -9.98 -3.10
N ALA A 136 -17.69 -8.79 -2.61
CA ALA A 136 -16.38 -8.55 -2.00
C ALA A 136 -16.14 -9.38 -0.72
N ASP A 137 -17.20 -9.80 -0.03
CA ASP A 137 -17.17 -10.73 1.11
C ASP A 137 -16.92 -12.20 0.69
N ASP A 138 -17.19 -12.55 -0.57
CA ASP A 138 -17.03 -13.93 -1.08
C ASP A 138 -15.58 -14.22 -1.50
N ILE A 139 -14.73 -13.18 -1.55
CA ILE A 139 -13.31 -13.31 -1.88
C ILE A 139 -12.56 -13.82 -0.65
N VAL A 140 -12.15 -15.10 -0.71
CA VAL A 140 -11.47 -15.76 0.40
C VAL A 140 -9.94 -15.71 0.26
N THR A 141 -9.23 -15.92 1.36
CA THR A 141 -7.75 -15.92 1.41
C THR A 141 -7.11 -16.83 0.35
N SER A 142 -7.72 -17.98 0.05
CA SER A 142 -7.21 -18.90 -0.99
C SER A 142 -7.27 -18.32 -2.40
N ASP A 143 -8.26 -17.47 -2.72
CA ASP A 143 -8.33 -16.78 -4.01
C ASP A 143 -7.19 -15.77 -4.14
N VAL A 144 -6.97 -15.00 -3.07
CA VAL A 144 -5.89 -14.03 -2.99
C VAL A 144 -4.53 -14.71 -3.09
N GLU A 145 -4.32 -15.84 -2.42
CA GLU A 145 -3.06 -16.58 -2.48
C GLU A 145 -2.76 -17.08 -3.90
N ARG A 146 -3.76 -17.65 -4.59
CA ARG A 146 -3.63 -18.10 -6.00
C ARG A 146 -3.26 -16.95 -6.93
N PHE A 147 -3.89 -15.79 -6.78
CA PHE A 147 -3.51 -14.59 -7.51
C PHE A 147 -2.06 -14.17 -7.22
N LEU A 148 -1.67 -14.11 -5.95
CA LEU A 148 -0.33 -13.66 -5.55
C LEU A 148 0.77 -14.62 -6.03
N GLN A 149 0.49 -15.91 -6.16
CA GLN A 149 1.43 -16.90 -6.69
C GLN A 149 1.89 -16.61 -8.13
N GLN A 150 1.10 -15.87 -8.92
CA GLN A 150 1.49 -15.40 -10.25
C GLN A 150 2.67 -14.40 -10.23
N PHE A 151 2.97 -13.81 -9.08
CA PHE A 151 4.02 -12.80 -8.91
C PHE A 151 5.25 -13.34 -8.15
N SER A 152 5.54 -14.63 -8.33
CA SER A 152 6.54 -15.38 -7.57
C SER A 152 7.99 -15.23 -8.04
N SER A 153 8.26 -14.42 -9.07
CA SER A 153 9.61 -14.24 -9.66
C SER A 153 10.66 -13.70 -8.68
N SER A 154 10.25 -12.95 -7.65
CA SER A 154 11.09 -12.59 -6.52
C SER A 154 10.25 -12.31 -5.28
N GLY A 155 10.85 -12.48 -4.09
CA GLY A 155 10.20 -12.13 -2.83
C GLY A 155 9.77 -10.65 -2.78
N THR A 156 10.60 -9.73 -3.30
CA THR A 156 10.27 -8.30 -3.37
C THR A 156 9.05 -8.03 -4.26
N TYR A 157 8.99 -8.67 -5.44
CA TYR A 157 7.88 -8.48 -6.37
C TYR A 157 6.56 -8.99 -5.78
N TYR A 158 6.58 -10.20 -5.21
CA TYR A 158 5.44 -10.77 -4.49
C TYR A 158 4.99 -9.86 -3.34
N GLN A 159 5.90 -9.41 -2.48
CA GLN A 159 5.56 -8.56 -1.32
C GLN A 159 5.01 -7.19 -1.74
N ASN A 160 5.50 -6.61 -2.84
CA ASN A 160 4.96 -5.36 -3.38
C ASN A 160 3.51 -5.54 -3.86
N LYS A 161 3.22 -6.63 -4.58
CA LYS A 161 1.88 -6.97 -5.04
C LYS A 161 0.93 -7.21 -3.87
N ARG A 162 1.35 -8.03 -2.90
CA ARG A 162 0.63 -8.27 -1.65
C ARG A 162 0.33 -6.98 -0.90
N ARG A 163 1.31 -6.07 -0.76
CA ARG A 163 1.14 -4.78 -0.08
C ARG A 163 0.10 -3.90 -0.78
N ASN A 164 0.18 -3.76 -2.09
CA ASN A 164 -0.78 -2.96 -2.84
C ASN A 164 -2.19 -3.54 -2.72
N LEU A 165 -2.33 -4.87 -2.81
CA LEU A 165 -3.61 -5.55 -2.66
C LEU A 165 -4.15 -5.42 -1.22
N THR A 166 -3.28 -5.48 -0.20
CA THR A 166 -3.64 -5.23 1.19
C THR A 166 -4.30 -3.86 1.35
N VAL A 167 -3.75 -2.83 0.70
CA VAL A 167 -4.31 -1.47 0.73
C VAL A 167 -5.67 -1.40 0.02
N VAL A 168 -5.82 -2.07 -1.12
CA VAL A 168 -7.10 -2.16 -1.84
C VAL A 168 -8.17 -2.75 -0.91
N PHE A 169 -7.94 -3.94 -0.36
CA PHE A 169 -8.91 -4.58 0.54
C PHE A 169 -9.13 -3.80 1.85
N SER A 170 -8.10 -3.17 2.41
CA SER A 170 -8.26 -2.30 3.59
C SER A 170 -9.22 -1.15 3.31
N LYS A 171 -9.20 -0.59 2.10
CA LYS A 171 -10.18 0.43 1.69
C LYS A 171 -11.57 -0.15 1.53
N LEU A 172 -11.70 -1.35 0.97
CA LEU A 172 -12.99 -2.05 0.85
C LEU A 172 -13.62 -2.34 2.21
N VAL A 173 -12.81 -2.79 3.17
CA VAL A 173 -13.24 -2.99 4.57
C VAL A 173 -13.70 -1.66 5.17
N LYS A 174 -12.91 -0.59 5.02
CA LYS A 174 -13.28 0.74 5.53
C LYS A 174 -14.58 1.29 4.93
N LEU A 175 -14.87 0.95 3.68
CA LEU A 175 -16.09 1.35 2.98
C LEU A 175 -17.29 0.42 3.28
N GLY A 176 -17.10 -0.63 4.08
CA GLY A 176 -18.15 -1.57 4.46
C GLY A 176 -18.48 -2.62 3.40
N TYR A 177 -17.65 -2.77 2.36
CA TYR A 177 -17.86 -3.79 1.32
C TYR A 177 -17.32 -5.16 1.71
N CYS A 178 -16.32 -5.21 2.59
CA CYS A 178 -15.74 -6.44 3.13
C CYS A 178 -15.79 -6.43 4.65
N LYS A 179 -16.08 -7.58 5.28
CA LYS A 179 -16.00 -7.74 6.75
C LYS A 179 -14.55 -7.78 7.25
N SER A 180 -13.66 -8.36 6.46
CA SER A 180 -12.25 -8.56 6.80
C SER A 180 -11.37 -8.46 5.55
N ASN A 181 -10.07 -8.29 5.76
CA ASN A 181 -9.09 -8.22 4.69
C ASN A 181 -8.49 -9.60 4.40
N PRO A 182 -8.89 -10.30 3.31
CA PRO A 182 -8.41 -11.65 3.01
C PRO A 182 -6.91 -11.70 2.66
N VAL A 183 -6.25 -10.55 2.45
CA VAL A 183 -4.82 -10.47 2.16
C VAL A 183 -3.98 -10.63 3.43
N GLU A 184 -4.51 -10.36 4.62
CA GLU A 184 -3.74 -10.36 5.86
C GLU A 184 -3.14 -11.74 6.18
N ASP A 185 -3.93 -12.78 5.95
CA ASP A 185 -3.61 -14.18 6.22
C ASP A 185 -2.86 -14.88 5.07
N THR A 186 -2.57 -14.17 3.97
CA THR A 186 -1.76 -14.71 2.88
C THR A 186 -0.30 -14.87 3.28
N SER A 187 0.37 -15.83 2.64
CA SER A 187 1.78 -16.12 2.89
C SER A 187 2.66 -14.88 2.66
N LYS A 188 3.79 -14.81 3.37
CA LYS A 188 4.77 -13.74 3.22
C LYS A 188 6.06 -14.34 2.67
N ARG A 189 6.68 -13.64 1.71
CA ARG A 189 7.98 -14.03 1.16
C ARG A 189 9.08 -13.12 1.67
N LYS A 190 10.19 -13.72 2.10
CA LYS A 190 11.39 -12.96 2.44
C LYS A 190 12.04 -12.45 1.16
N ALA A 191 12.23 -11.13 1.07
CA ALA A 191 13.05 -10.55 0.03
C ALA A 191 14.52 -10.88 0.32
N LYS A 192 15.23 -11.43 -0.67
CA LYS A 192 16.68 -11.58 -0.59
C LYS A 192 17.31 -10.19 -0.72
N ALA A 193 18.17 -9.81 0.21
CA ALA A 193 18.91 -8.56 0.12
C ALA A 193 19.93 -8.66 -1.02
N VAL A 194 19.89 -7.72 -1.95
CA VAL A 194 20.92 -7.56 -2.98
C VAL A 194 21.89 -6.51 -2.48
N LEU A 195 23.18 -6.84 -2.40
CA LEU A 195 24.21 -5.88 -2.04
C LEU A 195 24.35 -4.85 -3.18
N HIS A 196 24.02 -3.59 -2.89
CA HIS A 196 24.33 -2.48 -3.78
C HIS A 196 25.86 -2.35 -3.86
N GLN A 197 26.41 -2.36 -5.08
CA GLN A 197 27.85 -2.22 -5.30
C GLN A 197 28.18 -0.76 -5.64
N ALA A 198 29.12 -0.18 -4.89
CA ALA A 198 29.76 1.08 -5.23
C ALA A 198 30.69 0.92 -6.43
N TYR A 199 31.00 2.04 -7.07
CA TYR A 199 32.15 2.17 -7.94
C TYR A 199 33.40 2.38 -7.10
N THR A 200 34.51 1.76 -7.50
CA THR A 200 35.82 2.07 -6.95
C THR A 200 36.31 3.42 -7.51
N PRO A 201 37.30 4.07 -6.87
CA PRO A 201 37.89 5.30 -7.41
C PRO A 201 38.38 5.14 -8.86
N GLU A 202 39.06 4.03 -9.17
CA GLU A 202 39.61 3.72 -10.49
C GLU A 202 38.49 3.57 -11.53
N GLN A 203 37.37 2.95 -11.15
CA GLN A 203 36.21 2.86 -12.04
C GLN A 203 35.62 4.24 -12.33
N LEU A 204 35.57 5.15 -11.35
CA LEU A 204 35.05 6.50 -11.55
C LEU A 204 35.96 7.32 -12.49
N GLU A 205 37.28 7.17 -12.37
CA GLU A 205 38.27 7.84 -13.23
C GLU A 205 38.13 7.46 -14.71
N VAL A 206 37.72 6.23 -15.00
CA VAL A 206 37.47 5.78 -16.38
C VAL A 206 36.04 6.10 -16.84
N LEU A 207 35.06 5.84 -15.99
CA LEU A 207 33.64 5.94 -16.35
C LEU A 207 33.17 7.39 -16.54
N LEU A 208 33.63 8.33 -15.70
CA LEU A 208 33.17 9.72 -15.78
C LEU A 208 33.61 10.42 -17.09
N PRO A 209 34.89 10.33 -17.53
CA PRO A 209 35.29 10.84 -18.84
C PRO A 209 34.53 10.19 -19.99
N TYR A 210 34.37 8.85 -19.96
CA TYR A 210 33.60 8.15 -20.98
C TYR A 210 32.17 8.68 -21.11
N LEU A 211 31.48 8.88 -19.96
CA LEU A 211 30.14 9.47 -19.95
C LEU A 211 30.15 10.92 -20.40
N ARG A 212 31.16 11.72 -20.03
CA ARG A 212 31.26 13.13 -20.44
C ARG A 212 31.28 13.25 -21.96
N ASP A 213 32.09 12.43 -22.60
CA ASP A 213 32.39 12.58 -24.03
C ASP A 213 31.29 11.94 -24.89
N ASN A 214 30.62 10.89 -24.41
CA ASN A 214 29.61 10.15 -25.18
C ASN A 214 28.16 10.39 -24.73
N TYR A 215 27.94 10.73 -23.47
CA TYR A 215 26.62 10.85 -22.84
C TYR A 215 26.51 12.03 -21.86
N PRO A 216 26.65 13.30 -22.31
CA PRO A 216 26.75 14.48 -21.44
C PRO A 216 25.67 14.59 -20.36
N ASN A 217 24.41 14.26 -20.68
CA ASN A 217 23.32 14.28 -19.69
C ASN A 217 23.49 13.22 -18.59
N LEU A 218 24.00 12.03 -18.93
CA LEU A 218 24.30 11.00 -17.92
C LEU A 218 25.52 11.42 -17.08
N PHE A 219 26.51 12.07 -17.69
CA PHE A 219 27.66 12.61 -16.95
C PHE A 219 27.25 13.64 -15.90
N ILE A 220 26.47 14.65 -16.29
CA ILE A 220 25.97 15.66 -15.34
C ILE A 220 25.10 15.01 -14.26
N CYS A 221 24.24 14.04 -14.63
CA CYS A 221 23.45 13.29 -13.67
C CYS A 221 24.33 12.49 -12.68
N ALA A 222 25.38 11.83 -13.17
CA ALA A 222 26.34 11.10 -12.35
C ALA A 222 27.08 12.01 -11.36
N LEU A 223 27.56 13.16 -11.83
CA LEU A 223 28.23 14.15 -10.98
C LEU A 223 27.30 14.72 -9.91
N LEU A 224 26.05 15.03 -10.25
CA LEU A 224 25.07 15.49 -9.28
C LEU A 224 24.76 14.40 -8.25
N MET A 225 24.53 13.15 -8.67
CA MET A 225 24.32 12.06 -7.70
C MET A 225 25.51 11.88 -6.76
N TYR A 226 26.73 11.93 -7.30
CA TYR A 226 27.94 11.75 -6.50
C TYR A 226 28.21 12.95 -5.59
N GLY A 227 28.08 14.18 -6.09
CA GLY A 227 28.41 15.39 -5.33
C GLY A 227 27.32 15.92 -4.43
N THR A 228 26.06 15.57 -4.65
CA THR A 228 24.93 16.12 -3.87
C THR A 228 24.00 15.05 -3.30
N LEU A 229 24.26 13.76 -3.55
CA LEU A 229 23.46 12.64 -3.05
C LEU A 229 21.96 12.74 -3.41
N LEU A 230 21.62 13.50 -4.46
CA LEU A 230 20.27 13.60 -5.01
C LEU A 230 19.89 12.33 -5.78
N ARG A 231 18.60 12.03 -5.85
CA ARG A 231 18.05 10.89 -6.61
C ARG A 231 17.92 11.26 -8.09
N PRO A 232 18.35 10.40 -9.03
CA PRO A 232 18.39 10.71 -10.45
C PRO A 232 17.02 11.04 -11.06
N HIS A 233 15.99 10.27 -10.73
CA HIS A 233 14.69 10.35 -11.42
C HIS A 233 13.73 11.38 -10.80
N GLN A 234 13.77 11.53 -9.48
CA GLN A 234 12.81 12.33 -8.73
C GLN A 234 13.33 13.73 -8.39
N GLU A 235 14.64 13.90 -8.25
CA GLU A 235 15.22 15.17 -7.83
C GLU A 235 16.05 15.75 -8.98
N ILE A 236 17.09 15.03 -9.43
CA ILE A 236 18.03 15.53 -10.44
C ILE A 236 17.32 15.86 -11.76
N ARG A 237 16.56 14.92 -12.32
CA ARG A 237 15.86 15.11 -13.60
C ARG A 237 15.01 16.38 -13.64
N LEU A 238 14.45 16.79 -12.51
CA LEU A 238 13.54 17.93 -12.41
C LEU A 238 14.25 19.25 -12.08
N LEU A 239 15.57 19.25 -11.90
CA LEU A 239 16.33 20.45 -11.58
C LEU A 239 16.18 21.51 -12.67
N LYS A 240 15.82 22.72 -12.24
CA LYS A 240 15.76 23.94 -13.04
C LYS A 240 16.90 24.87 -12.64
N ARG A 241 17.19 25.86 -13.49
CA ARG A 241 18.18 26.89 -13.20
C ARG A 241 17.91 27.62 -11.90
N ARG A 242 16.64 27.91 -11.57
CA ARG A 242 16.22 28.61 -10.36
C ARG A 242 16.55 27.88 -9.06
N HIS A 243 16.78 26.57 -9.10
CA HIS A 243 17.16 25.82 -7.91
C HIS A 243 18.60 26.09 -7.48
N PHE A 244 19.43 26.68 -8.35
CA PHE A 244 20.80 27.05 -8.05
C PHE A 244 20.93 28.55 -7.87
N ASN A 245 21.80 28.97 -6.96
CA ASN A 245 22.22 30.36 -6.90
C ASN A 245 23.10 30.75 -8.11
N ASN A 246 23.48 32.02 -8.20
CA ASN A 246 24.13 32.57 -9.40
C ASN A 246 25.45 31.87 -9.76
N ASP A 247 26.23 31.47 -8.77
CA ASP A 247 27.55 30.85 -8.91
C ASP A 247 27.52 29.31 -8.75
N PHE A 248 26.33 28.70 -8.67
CA PHE A 248 26.14 27.27 -8.43
C PHE A 248 26.88 26.77 -7.18
N THR A 249 27.09 27.58 -6.13
CA THR A 249 27.65 27.11 -4.85
C THR A 249 26.66 26.36 -4.00
N ARG A 250 25.36 26.59 -4.18
CA ARG A 250 24.31 25.89 -3.45
C ARG A 250 23.14 25.60 -4.36
N PHE A 251 22.37 24.58 -3.98
CA PHE A 251 21.03 24.42 -4.49
C PHE A 251 19.99 24.43 -3.36
N LEU A 252 18.75 24.71 -3.73
CA LEU A 252 17.58 24.66 -2.88
C LEU A 252 16.46 23.93 -3.63
N LEU A 253 15.88 22.93 -3.00
CA LEU A 253 14.65 22.26 -3.43
C LEU A 253 13.59 22.50 -2.36
N ASP A 254 12.40 22.91 -2.80
CA ASP A 254 11.26 23.01 -1.91
C ASP A 254 10.73 21.63 -1.53
N GLY A 255 9.95 21.57 -0.44
CA GLY A 255 9.37 20.31 0.04
C GLY A 255 8.51 19.58 -1.00
N ASN A 256 7.84 20.33 -1.88
CA ASN A 256 7.00 19.76 -2.93
C ASN A 256 7.80 19.23 -4.15
N GLU A 257 9.11 19.49 -4.19
CA GLU A 257 9.98 19.17 -5.34
C GLU A 257 10.85 17.92 -5.08
N ASN A 258 10.64 17.25 -3.95
CA ASN A 258 11.34 16.02 -3.61
C ASN A 258 10.41 14.99 -2.95
N LYS A 259 10.93 13.77 -2.77
CA LYS A 259 10.16 12.65 -2.23
C LYS A 259 9.85 12.80 -0.74
N SER A 260 10.68 13.50 0.01
CA SER A 260 10.61 13.56 1.48
C SER A 260 9.63 14.61 1.99
N GLY A 261 9.21 15.58 1.17
CA GLY A 261 8.33 16.65 1.61
C GLY A 261 9.05 17.76 2.38
N ARG A 262 10.38 17.79 2.36
CA ARG A 262 11.22 18.68 3.20
C ARG A 262 12.05 19.62 2.34
N ILE A 263 12.31 20.82 2.83
CA ILE A 263 13.26 21.72 2.14
C ILE A 263 14.64 21.07 2.17
N ARG A 264 15.28 20.97 1.00
CA ARG A 264 16.62 20.39 0.86
C ARG A 264 17.57 21.42 0.28
N SER A 265 18.59 21.78 1.04
CA SER A 265 19.67 22.64 0.57
C SER A 265 21.02 22.04 0.91
N LEU A 266 21.92 21.96 -0.08
CA LEU A 266 23.28 21.49 0.11
C LEU A 266 24.24 22.34 -0.72
N ALA A 267 25.50 22.38 -0.25
CA ALA A 267 26.60 22.92 -1.04
C ALA A 267 26.86 22.04 -2.27
N VAL A 268 27.18 22.67 -3.38
CA VAL A 268 27.55 22.01 -4.63
C VAL A 268 29.08 22.00 -4.73
N PRO A 269 29.72 20.82 -4.80
CA PRO A 269 31.17 20.72 -4.92
C PRO A 269 31.71 21.40 -6.18
N GLY A 270 32.94 21.91 -6.11
CA GLY A 270 33.57 22.65 -7.20
C GLY A 270 33.60 21.91 -8.55
N TYR A 271 33.86 20.60 -8.55
CA TYR A 271 33.86 19.81 -9.77
C TYR A 271 32.47 19.71 -10.43
N VAL A 272 31.39 19.68 -9.63
CA VAL A 272 30.01 19.69 -10.15
C VAL A 272 29.67 21.07 -10.70
N ARG A 273 30.02 22.12 -9.97
CA ARG A 273 29.86 23.53 -10.39
C ARG A 273 30.51 23.77 -11.75
N ASN A 274 31.78 23.39 -11.88
CA ASN A 274 32.55 23.58 -13.11
C ASN A 274 31.90 22.83 -14.28
N ALA A 275 31.44 21.60 -14.07
CA ALA A 275 30.76 20.83 -15.11
C ALA A 275 29.43 21.48 -15.56
N LEU A 276 28.66 22.05 -14.63
CA LEU A 276 27.42 22.76 -14.94
C LEU A 276 27.69 24.05 -15.73
N ILE A 277 28.65 24.86 -15.30
CA ILE A 277 29.03 26.10 -15.98
C ILE A 277 29.60 25.80 -17.37
N TYR A 278 30.52 24.84 -17.49
CA TYR A 278 31.09 24.44 -18.78
C TYR A 278 30.02 23.94 -19.76
N SER A 279 28.98 23.28 -19.23
CA SER A 279 27.83 22.83 -20.02
C SER A 279 26.79 23.93 -20.28
N GLY A 280 27.13 25.20 -20.02
CA GLY A 280 26.31 26.38 -20.29
C GLY A 280 25.05 26.49 -19.44
N LYS A 281 24.98 25.80 -18.29
CA LYS A 281 23.77 25.79 -17.45
C LYS A 281 23.53 27.11 -16.75
N ASP A 282 24.57 27.91 -16.55
CA ASP A 282 24.53 29.27 -16.03
C ASP A 282 23.75 30.24 -16.92
N LYS A 283 23.76 30.02 -18.24
CA LYS A 283 23.10 30.86 -19.25
C LYS A 283 21.61 30.56 -19.42
N LEU A 284 21.08 29.57 -18.71
CA LEU A 284 19.67 29.18 -18.80
C LEU A 284 18.76 30.23 -18.13
N LYS A 285 17.52 30.34 -18.61
CA LYS A 285 16.48 31.10 -17.89
C LYS A 285 16.10 30.38 -16.59
N PRO A 286 15.65 31.09 -15.53
CA PRO A 286 15.35 30.49 -14.23
C PRO A 286 14.45 29.24 -14.29
N GLU A 287 13.39 29.27 -15.10
CA GLU A 287 12.44 28.16 -15.21
C GLU A 287 12.88 27.01 -16.12
N HIS A 288 14.00 27.15 -16.83
CA HIS A 288 14.48 26.10 -17.73
C HIS A 288 15.11 24.96 -16.94
N ASN A 289 14.72 23.74 -17.29
CA ASN A 289 15.30 22.51 -16.80
C ASN A 289 16.75 22.36 -17.29
N ILE A 290 17.65 21.91 -16.41
CA ILE A 290 19.08 21.89 -16.70
C ILE A 290 19.48 20.86 -17.77
N PHE A 291 18.63 19.87 -18.07
CA PHE A 291 18.92 18.84 -19.07
C PHE A 291 18.32 19.15 -20.44
N THR A 292 17.12 19.72 -20.50
CA THR A 292 16.43 20.02 -21.76
C THR A 292 16.71 21.44 -22.24
N GLY A 293 17.05 22.37 -21.33
CA GLY A 293 17.16 23.79 -21.63
C GLY A 293 15.81 24.47 -21.90
N ALA A 294 14.70 23.83 -21.53
CA ALA A 294 13.33 24.30 -21.72
C ALA A 294 12.52 24.25 -20.42
N ASP A 295 11.31 24.79 -20.40
CA ASP A 295 10.39 24.79 -19.26
C ASP A 295 9.88 23.39 -18.84
N TRP A 296 10.08 22.38 -19.68
CA TRP A 296 9.73 20.98 -19.43
C TRP A 296 10.95 20.09 -19.15
N ALA A 297 10.74 18.99 -18.41
CA ALA A 297 11.75 17.98 -18.11
C ALA A 297 11.51 16.70 -18.93
N TYR A 298 12.57 15.93 -19.23
CA TYR A 298 12.44 14.61 -19.83
C TYR A 298 11.54 13.68 -19.01
N ASN A 299 10.97 12.62 -19.61
CA ASN A 299 10.10 11.67 -18.91
C ASN A 299 10.79 10.93 -17.74
N ASP A 300 9.99 10.37 -16.83
CA ASP A 300 10.44 9.72 -15.58
C ASP A 300 11.49 8.61 -15.80
N CYS A 301 11.41 7.93 -16.93
CA CYS A 301 12.28 6.81 -17.30
C CYS A 301 13.54 7.24 -18.06
N TYR A 302 13.75 8.53 -18.33
CA TYR A 302 14.82 8.99 -19.21
C TYR A 302 16.21 8.45 -18.82
N PHE A 303 16.66 8.71 -17.59
CA PHE A 303 17.98 8.26 -17.15
C PHE A 303 18.08 6.75 -17.01
N SER A 304 17.02 6.06 -16.57
CA SER A 304 17.05 4.60 -16.42
C SER A 304 17.12 3.92 -17.78
N THR A 305 16.39 4.44 -18.77
CA THR A 305 16.43 3.95 -20.15
C THR A 305 17.77 4.22 -20.80
N LYS A 306 18.31 5.44 -20.66
CA LYS A 306 19.65 5.78 -21.20
C LYS A 306 20.74 4.93 -20.56
N TRP A 307 20.73 4.77 -19.24
CA TRP A 307 21.66 3.90 -18.53
C TRP A 307 21.53 2.44 -18.97
N GLY A 308 20.31 1.91 -19.03
CA GLY A 308 20.04 0.52 -19.43
C GLY A 308 20.58 0.18 -20.82
N ARG A 309 20.48 1.11 -21.77
CA ARG A 309 21.01 0.93 -23.14
C ARG A 309 22.53 0.81 -23.20
N ILE A 310 23.25 1.56 -22.36
CA ILE A 310 24.73 1.58 -22.40
C ILE A 310 25.35 0.55 -21.44
N ARG A 311 24.59 0.13 -20.42
CA ARG A 311 25.08 -0.72 -19.33
C ARG A 311 25.68 -2.03 -19.81
N LYS A 312 25.07 -2.69 -20.80
CA LYS A 312 25.57 -3.95 -21.34
C LYS A 312 26.98 -3.77 -21.94
N LYS A 313 27.15 -2.76 -22.80
CA LYS A 313 28.44 -2.39 -23.39
C LYS A 313 29.50 -2.06 -22.33
N LEU A 314 29.12 -1.33 -21.28
CA LEU A 314 30.03 -0.96 -20.20
C LEU A 314 30.48 -2.16 -19.35
N ILE A 315 29.65 -3.19 -19.23
CA ILE A 315 30.03 -4.45 -18.56
C ILE A 315 30.96 -5.26 -19.46
N GLU A 316 30.65 -5.37 -20.75
CA GLU A 316 31.47 -6.06 -21.75
C GLU A 316 32.85 -5.42 -21.89
N SER A 317 32.96 -4.10 -21.76
CA SER A 317 34.23 -3.36 -21.77
C SER A 317 34.98 -3.39 -20.42
N GLY A 318 34.48 -4.11 -19.42
CA GLY A 318 35.09 -4.20 -18.09
C GLY A 318 34.99 -2.94 -17.21
N MET A 319 34.31 -1.89 -17.67
CA MET A 319 34.15 -0.64 -16.88
C MET A 319 33.19 -0.84 -15.70
N LEU A 320 32.20 -1.75 -15.83
CA LEU A 320 31.19 -2.02 -14.83
C LEU A 320 31.12 -3.49 -14.42
N LYS A 321 30.75 -3.72 -13.15
CA LYS A 321 30.37 -5.04 -12.63
C LYS A 321 28.88 -5.31 -12.80
N GLN A 322 28.51 -6.59 -12.81
CA GLN A 322 27.14 -7.05 -13.07
C GLN A 322 26.06 -6.51 -12.11
N ASN A 323 26.40 -6.04 -10.91
CA ASN A 323 25.43 -5.50 -9.95
C ASN A 323 25.52 -3.98 -9.78
N GLN A 324 26.39 -3.31 -10.55
CA GLN A 324 26.48 -1.85 -10.55
C GLN A 324 25.39 -1.23 -11.43
N THR A 325 24.87 -0.09 -10.97
CA THR A 325 23.72 0.62 -11.56
C THR A 325 23.94 2.13 -11.53
N LEU A 326 23.03 2.90 -12.12
CA LEU A 326 23.08 4.37 -12.01
C LEU A 326 23.10 4.84 -10.53
N TYR A 327 22.37 4.16 -9.63
CA TYR A 327 22.39 4.49 -8.21
C TYR A 327 23.72 4.19 -7.51
N SER A 328 24.61 3.42 -8.13
CA SER A 328 25.95 3.15 -7.60
C SER A 328 26.78 4.42 -7.46
N PHE A 329 26.55 5.49 -8.24
CA PHE A 329 27.22 6.79 -8.02
C PHE A 329 26.88 7.39 -6.66
N ARG A 330 25.58 7.44 -6.34
CA ARG A 330 25.07 7.92 -5.04
C ARG A 330 25.58 7.05 -3.90
N HIS A 331 25.67 5.74 -4.12
CA HIS A 331 26.21 4.79 -3.17
C HIS A 331 27.72 5.02 -2.93
N SER A 332 28.50 5.18 -3.99
CA SER A 332 29.95 5.48 -3.90
C SER A 332 30.21 6.78 -3.13
N ALA A 333 29.41 7.81 -3.37
CA ALA A 333 29.51 9.07 -2.64
C ALA A 333 29.22 8.91 -1.15
N SER A 334 28.25 8.07 -0.78
CA SER A 334 27.95 7.82 0.63
C SER A 334 29.06 7.11 1.38
N ILE A 335 29.74 6.19 0.70
CA ILE A 335 30.97 5.56 1.21
C ILE A 335 32.03 6.64 1.42
N ASN A 336 32.32 7.45 0.39
CA ASN A 336 33.35 8.49 0.47
C ASN A 336 33.08 9.52 1.58
N VAL A 337 31.83 9.93 1.77
CA VAL A 337 31.43 10.84 2.85
C VAL A 337 31.65 10.17 4.20
N PHE A 338 31.18 8.93 4.37
CA PHE A 338 31.32 8.21 5.64
C PHE A 338 32.79 7.96 5.98
N ASP A 339 33.61 7.55 5.01
CA ASP A 339 35.04 7.34 5.21
C ASP A 339 35.74 8.61 5.72
N LYS A 340 35.33 9.79 5.22
CA LYS A 340 35.89 11.09 5.62
C LYS A 340 35.39 11.59 6.97
N THR A 341 34.13 11.37 7.31
CA THR A 341 33.50 12.01 8.47
C THR A 341 33.26 11.08 9.64
N GLN A 342 33.15 9.77 9.37
CA GLN A 342 32.70 8.73 10.31
C GLN A 342 31.36 9.08 11.01
N ASP A 343 30.57 9.99 10.43
CA ASP A 343 29.33 10.49 11.00
C ASP A 343 28.11 9.97 10.23
N LEU A 344 27.47 8.94 10.80
CA LEU A 344 26.27 8.33 10.24
C LEU A 344 25.05 9.29 10.26
N LYS A 345 24.98 10.20 11.24
CA LYS A 345 23.87 11.15 11.38
C LYS A 345 23.97 12.25 10.32
N LEU A 346 25.18 12.74 10.06
CA LEU A 346 25.45 13.61 8.92
C LEU A 346 25.05 12.92 7.61
N LEU A 347 25.45 11.66 7.40
CA LEU A 347 25.09 10.93 6.19
C LEU A 347 23.57 10.74 6.06
N GLN A 348 22.86 10.48 7.17
CA GLN A 348 21.41 10.42 7.20
C GLN A 348 20.76 11.74 6.77
N GLN A 349 21.28 12.88 7.26
CA GLN A 349 20.81 14.21 6.89
C GLN A 349 21.06 14.50 5.41
N LEU A 350 22.26 14.18 4.90
CA LEU A 350 22.62 14.37 3.49
C LEU A 350 21.73 13.57 2.54
N PHE A 351 21.33 12.36 2.93
CA PHE A 351 20.40 11.54 2.16
C PHE A 351 18.92 11.92 2.31
N ASP A 352 18.62 12.74 3.32
CA ASP A 352 17.29 13.03 3.85
C ASP A 352 16.49 11.73 4.13
N HIS A 353 17.09 10.85 4.92
CA HIS A 353 16.46 9.62 5.38
C HIS A 353 15.77 9.83 6.73
N SER A 354 14.50 9.40 6.82
CA SER A 354 13.75 9.45 8.09
C SER A 354 14.29 8.49 9.15
N SER A 355 14.97 7.42 8.74
CA SER A 355 15.51 6.39 9.63
C SER A 355 16.96 6.07 9.31
N LEU A 356 17.78 5.91 10.36
CA LEU A 356 19.17 5.46 10.28
C LEU A 356 19.30 4.08 9.63
N ASN A 357 18.32 3.19 9.82
CA ASN A 357 18.33 1.85 9.21
C ASN A 357 18.40 1.93 7.68
N THR A 358 17.74 2.92 7.07
CA THR A 358 17.79 3.15 5.63
C THR A 358 19.18 3.60 5.19
N THR A 359 19.86 4.40 5.99
CA THR A 359 21.25 4.84 5.74
C THR A 359 22.23 3.68 5.88
N LEU A 360 22.07 2.82 6.89
CA LEU A 360 22.92 1.64 7.09
C LEU A 360 22.92 0.68 5.89
N ILE A 361 21.81 0.59 5.14
CA ILE A 361 21.75 -0.22 3.91
C ILE A 361 22.82 0.21 2.90
N TYR A 362 23.14 1.52 2.84
CA TYR A 362 24.19 2.04 1.96
C TYR A 362 25.60 1.67 2.44
N LEU A 363 25.81 1.49 3.74
CA LEU A 363 27.12 1.15 4.30
C LEU A 363 27.38 -0.36 4.38
N ARG A 364 26.33 -1.20 4.26
CA ARG A 364 26.46 -2.66 4.28
C ARG A 364 27.43 -3.21 3.22
N SER A 365 27.58 -2.53 2.09
CA SER A 365 28.52 -2.98 1.04
C SER A 365 29.98 -2.74 1.36
N ILE A 366 30.27 -1.78 2.24
CA ILE A 366 31.64 -1.51 2.73
C ILE A 366 32.06 -2.63 3.71
N GLY A 367 31.09 -3.42 4.18
CA GLY A 367 31.33 -4.37 5.24
C GLY A 367 31.66 -3.67 6.54
N VAL A 368 31.20 -2.43 6.81
CA VAL A 368 31.48 -1.64 8.04
C VAL A 368 31.08 -2.36 9.34
N VAL A 369 30.38 -3.50 9.26
CA VAL A 369 30.47 -4.52 10.32
C VAL A 369 31.70 -5.40 10.04
N GLN A 370 32.88 -4.79 9.91
CA GLN A 370 34.14 -5.51 9.97
C GLN A 370 34.39 -5.57 11.46
N ILE A 371 33.75 -6.55 12.11
CA ILE A 371 34.10 -6.91 13.47
C ILE A 371 35.57 -7.29 13.36
N SER A 372 36.46 -6.45 13.90
CA SER A 372 37.87 -6.79 13.95
C SER A 372 37.99 -8.14 14.65
N SER A 373 38.95 -8.97 14.25
CA SER A 373 39.19 -10.24 14.96
C SER A 373 39.37 -10.03 16.47
N SER A 374 39.93 -8.88 16.87
CA SER A 374 40.05 -8.45 18.26
C SER A 374 38.73 -8.14 18.99
N SER A 375 37.64 -7.98 18.25
CA SER A 375 36.28 -7.80 18.80
C SER A 375 35.49 -9.11 18.84
N MET A 376 36.07 -10.22 18.36
CA MET A 376 35.50 -11.55 18.48
C MET A 376 35.92 -12.20 19.80
N PRO A 377 35.08 -13.06 20.41
CA PRO A 377 35.45 -13.73 21.65
C PRO A 377 36.67 -14.64 21.46
N ASP A 378 37.64 -14.53 22.37
CA ASP A 378 38.80 -15.42 22.41
C ASP A 378 38.38 -16.80 22.94
N LEU A 379 38.76 -17.86 22.23
CA LEU A 379 38.62 -19.25 22.68
C LEU A 379 40.01 -19.90 22.73
N LYS A 380 40.50 -20.20 23.93
CA LYS A 380 41.70 -21.03 24.09
C LYS A 380 41.31 -22.49 23.83
N ILE A 381 41.75 -23.01 22.69
CA ILE A 381 41.68 -24.44 22.39
C ILE A 381 43.00 -25.07 22.88
N ALA A 382 42.89 -26.03 23.80
CA ALA A 382 44.01 -26.77 24.38
C ALA A 382 44.48 -27.91 23.47
#